data_AF-A0A8X7Q9G3-F1
#
_entry.id   AF-A0A8X7Q9G3-F1
#
_cell.length_a   1.000
_cell.length_b   1.000
_cell.length_c   1.000
_cell.angle_alpha   90.00
_cell.angle_beta   90.00
_cell.angle_gamma   90.00
#
_symmetry.space_group_name_H-M   'P 1'
#
loop_
_entity.id
_entity.type
_entity.pdbx_description
1 polymer ?
#
loop_
_entity_poly.entity_id
_entity_poly.type
_entity_poly.pdbx_seq_one_letter_code
_entity_poly.pdbx_strand_id
1 'polypeptide(L)' 'MKTAVAGFAPYEKRTTEFLKVGKDKRALKIAKRKLGTHKRAKRKREEMSSVLCKMRCYY' A
#
# COMPACT_ATOMS: atom_id res chain seq x y z
N MET A 1 10.30 -0.10 -10.28
CA MET A 1 9.49 0.96 -10.91
C MET A 1 8.87 1.82 -9.81
N LYS A 2 9.63 2.80 -9.32
CA LYS A 2 9.17 3.90 -8.45
C LYS A 2 9.58 5.15 -9.22
N THR A 3 8.60 5.80 -9.84
CA THR A 3 8.82 7.05 -10.58
C THR A 3 9.02 8.16 -9.56
N ALA A 4 10.23 8.68 -9.45
CA ALA A 4 10.65 9.64 -8.44
C ALA A 4 9.91 11.00 -8.46
N VAL A 5 8.95 11.20 -9.36
CA VAL A 5 8.23 12.48 -9.55
C VAL A 5 6.69 12.32 -9.52
N ALA A 6 6.15 11.11 -9.63
CA ALA A 6 4.70 10.89 -9.58
C ALA A 6 4.32 10.35 -8.20
N GLY A 7 3.52 11.11 -7.44
CA GLY A 7 3.01 10.70 -6.13
C GLY A 7 2.21 9.40 -6.17
N PHE A 8 1.79 8.90 -5.00
CA PHE A 8 1.05 7.64 -4.88
C PHE A 8 -0.19 7.59 -5.78
N ALA A 9 -0.38 6.46 -6.47
CA ALA A 9 -1.60 6.22 -7.23
C ALA A 9 -2.83 6.19 -6.30
N PRO A 10 -4.04 6.53 -6.79
CA PRO A 10 -5.24 6.62 -5.94
C PRO A 10 -5.58 5.31 -5.20
N TYR A 11 -5.24 4.15 -5.77
CA TYR A 11 -5.42 2.86 -5.08
C TYR A 11 -4.36 2.62 -3.98
N GLU A 12 -3.14 3.14 -4.14
CA GLU A 12 -2.07 3.05 -3.16
C GLU A 12 -2.39 3.91 -1.94
N LYS A 13 -2.89 5.14 -2.18
CA LYS A 13 -3.41 6.03 -1.13
C LYS A 13 -4.52 5.36 -0.31
N ARG A 14 -5.51 4.75 -0.96
CA ARG A 14 -6.57 4.00 -0.26
C ARG A 14 -6.01 2.81 0.53
N THR A 15 -5.00 2.13 0.00
CA THR A 15 -4.37 0.99 0.68
C THR A 15 -3.64 1.46 1.96
N THR A 16 -2.92 2.58 1.91
CA THR A 16 -2.29 3.18 3.10
C THR A 16 -3.28 3.64 4.14
N GLU A 17 -4.41 4.23 3.74
CA GLU A 17 -5.47 4.62 4.69
C GLU A 17 -6.03 3.42 5.45
N PHE A 18 -6.28 2.30 4.75
CA PHE A 18 -6.71 1.07 5.43
C PHE A 18 -5.63 0.46 6.32
N LEU A 19 -4.35 0.58 5.94
CA LEU A 19 -3.23 0.09 6.76
C LEU A 19 -3.04 0.93 8.04
N LYS A 20 -3.23 2.25 7.98
CA LYS A 20 -3.23 3.13 9.17
C LYS A 20 -4.31 2.74 10.18
N VAL A 21 -5.49 2.37 9.68
CA VAL A 21 -6.66 1.98 10.50
C VAL A 21 -6.60 0.49 10.92
N GLY A 22 -5.58 -0.27 10.50
CA GLY A 22 -5.44 -1.70 10.83
C GLY A 22 -6.41 -2.64 10.09
N LYS A 23 -7.03 -2.18 8.99
CA LYS A 23 -7.99 -2.98 8.19
C LYS A 23 -7.30 -3.75 7.06
N ASP A 24 -6.37 -4.63 7.42
CA ASP A 24 -5.54 -5.41 6.48
C ASP A 24 -6.34 -6.24 5.46
N LYS A 25 -7.43 -6.87 5.90
CA LYS A 25 -8.29 -7.68 5.02
C LYS A 25 -8.92 -6.84 3.90
N ARG A 26 -9.27 -5.58 4.18
CA ARG A 26 -9.82 -4.64 3.17
C ARG A 26 -8.72 -4.09 2.25
N ALA A 27 -7.55 -3.78 2.80
CA ALA A 27 -6.38 -3.39 2.02
C ALA A 27 -6.00 -4.48 1.00
N LEU A 28 -5.94 -5.74 1.42
CA LEU A 28 -5.67 -6.89 0.54
C LEU A 28 -6.75 -7.09 -0.54
N LYS A 29 -8.03 -6.86 -0.22
CA LYS A 29 -9.13 -7.00 -1.20
C LYS A 29 -9.01 -5.97 -2.33
N ILE A 30 -8.65 -4.72 -2.01
CA ILE A 30 -8.46 -3.66 -3.00
C ILE A 30 -7.19 -3.91 -3.81
N ALA A 31 -6.08 -4.24 -3.16
CA ALA A 31 -4.83 -4.56 -3.82
C ALA A 31 -4.98 -5.77 -4.76
N LYS A 32 -5.69 -6.81 -4.35
CA LYS A 32 -6.01 -7.98 -5.20
C LYS A 32 -6.92 -7.60 -6.36
N ARG A 33 -7.95 -6.76 -6.16
CA ARG A 33 -8.83 -6.30 -7.26
C ARG A 33 -8.09 -5.46 -8.30
N LYS A 34 -7.00 -4.79 -7.93
CA LYS A 34 -6.19 -3.97 -8.85
C LYS A 34 -5.03 -4.74 -9.49
N LEU A 35 -4.38 -5.64 -8.75
CA LEU A 35 -3.19 -6.38 -9.20
C LEU A 35 -3.51 -7.80 -9.72
N GLY A 36 -4.74 -8.27 -9.53
CA GLY A 36 -5.27 -9.57 -9.96
C GLY A 36 -4.87 -10.75 -9.07
N THR A 37 -3.63 -10.78 -8.57
CA THR A 37 -3.09 -11.95 -7.84
C THR A 37 -2.81 -11.66 -6.37
N HIS A 38 -2.92 -12.70 -5.54
CA HIS A 38 -2.69 -12.60 -4.10
C HIS A 38 -1.21 -12.34 -3.76
N LYS A 39 -0.28 -12.94 -4.51
CA LYS A 39 1.17 -12.71 -4.34
C LYS A 39 1.55 -11.24 -4.57
N ARG A 40 1.02 -10.62 -5.64
CA ARG A 40 1.25 -9.18 -5.91
C ARG A 40 0.62 -8.29 -4.85
N ALA A 41 -0.58 -8.65 -4.36
CA ALA A 41 -1.24 -7.91 -3.28
C ALA A 41 -0.44 -7.93 -1.97
N LYS A 42 0.11 -9.09 -1.58
CA LYS A 42 0.99 -9.21 -0.39
C LYS A 42 2.25 -8.37 -0.53
N ARG A 43 2.96 -8.50 -1.66
CA ARG A 43 4.14 -7.68 -1.94
C ARG A 43 3.82 -6.19 -1.87
N LYS A 44 2.65 -5.77 -2.39
CA LYS A 44 2.25 -4.36 -2.34
C LYS A 44 1.92 -3.89 -0.92
N ARG A 45 1.32 -4.75 -0.09
CA ARG A 45 1.09 -4.47 1.34
C ARG A 45 2.42 -4.22 2.07
N GLU A 46 3.42 -5.06 1.83
CA GLU A 46 4.76 -4.90 2.41
C GLU A 46 5.40 -3.59 1.98
N GLU A 47 5.38 -3.26 0.68
CA GLU A 47 5.87 -1.98 0.16
C GLU A 47 5.18 -0.78 0.84
N MET A 48 3.85 -0.82 1.02
CA MET A 48 3.11 0.27 1.69
C MET A 48 3.38 0.33 3.20
N SER A 49 3.60 -0.81 3.86
CA SER A 49 3.97 -0.88 5.28
C SER A 49 5.36 -0.27 5.51
N SER A 50 6.34 -0.59 4.65
CA SER A 50 7.67 0.01 4.70
C SER A 50 7.63 1.52 4.46
N VAL A 51 6.74 2.01 3.60
CA VAL A 51 6.52 3.45 3.39
C VAL A 51 5.96 4.12 4.65
N LEU A 52 4.97 3.50 5.31
CA LEU A 52 4.42 4.03 6.57
C LEU A 52 5.47 4.03 7.69
N CYS A 53 6.32 3.01 7.76
CA CYS A 53 7.43 2.96 8.71
C CYS A 53 8.41 4.12 8.47
N LYS A 54 8.83 4.34 7.22
CA LYS A 54 9.67 5.50 6.85
C LYS A 54 9.00 6.83 7.18
N MET A 55 7.70 6.98 6.90
CA MET A 55 6.95 8.19 7.22
C MET A 55 6.89 8.46 8.73
N ARG A 56 6.82 7.40 9.56
CA ARG A 56 6.82 7.50 11.02
C ARG A 56 8.20 7.78 11.62
N CYS A 57 9.27 7.26 11.03
CA CYS A 57 10.64 7.45 11.54
C CYS A 57 11.28 8.79 11.14
N TYR A 58 10.66 9.53 10.21
CA TYR A 58 11.13 10.85 9.79
C TYR A 58 10.52 12.01 10.62
N TYR A 59 9.79 11.70 11.70
CA TYR A 59 9.29 12.64 12.71
C TYR A 59 9.78 12.25 14.10
#